data_AF-A0A6A3N0U9-F1
#
_entry.id   AF-A0A6A3N0U9-F1
#
_cell.length_a   1.000
_cell.length_b   1.000
_cell.length_c   1.000
_cell.angle_alpha   90.00
_cell.angle_beta   90.00
_cell.angle_gamma   90.00
#
_symmetry.space_group_name_H-M   'P 1'
#
loop_
_entity.id
_entity.type
_entity.pdbx_description
1 polymer ?
#
loop_
_entity_poly.entity_id
_entity_poly.type
_entity_poly.pdbx_seq_one_letter_code
_entity_poly.pdbx_strand_id
1 'polypeptide(L)'
;MLRPPPPVAKAAKTALDVDSMVAVAVSELVEVLDPLMMIDGEMLSPSERVEVERLVEAFLHVCSGGIGKIKAKPYVIPLKPEAKPSACRPYPIPQVHLEATKREIYRLVKLGILFPNNDSEWASLAFVIPKKDRSVRLS
;
A
#
# COMPACT_ATOMS: atom_id res chain seq x y z
N MET A 1 14.82 2.80 -47.21
CA MET A 1 14.27 1.42 -47.12
C MET A 1 13.39 1.33 -45.89
N LEU A 2 12.09 1.17 -46.06
CA LEU A 2 11.10 1.10 -44.96
C LEU A 2 11.08 -0.32 -44.37
N ARG A 3 11.21 -0.45 -43.05
CA ARG A 3 11.07 -1.75 -42.37
C ARG A 3 9.60 -2.19 -42.34
N PRO A 4 9.29 -3.48 -42.53
CA PRO A 4 7.92 -3.97 -42.42
C PRO A 4 7.43 -3.96 -40.96
N PRO A 5 6.11 -3.83 -40.72
CA PRO A 5 5.55 -3.85 -39.38
C PRO A 5 5.63 -5.24 -38.75
N PRO A 6 5.79 -5.35 -37.41
CA PRO A 6 5.86 -6.63 -36.73
C PRO A 6 4.49 -7.34 -36.72
N PRO A 7 4.48 -8.69 -36.67
CA PRO A 7 3.25 -9.46 -36.70
C PRO A 7 2.43 -9.27 -35.41
N VAL A 8 1.11 -9.11 -35.57
CA VAL A 8 0.15 -9.00 -34.48
C VAL A 8 0.07 -10.35 -33.74
N ALA A 9 0.53 -10.36 -32.49
CA ALA A 9 0.41 -11.52 -31.61
C ALA A 9 -1.08 -11.76 -31.27
N LYS A 10 -1.55 -13.00 -31.45
CA LYS A 10 -2.90 -13.41 -31.06
C LYS A 10 -3.01 -13.44 -29.53
N ALA A 11 -4.07 -12.84 -29.00
CA ALA A 11 -4.41 -12.89 -27.58
C ALA A 11 -4.76 -14.32 -27.15
N ALA A 12 -3.90 -14.91 -26.31
CA ALA A 12 -4.24 -16.09 -25.54
C ALA A 12 -5.03 -15.65 -24.30
N LYS A 13 -6.20 -16.25 -24.08
CA LYS A 13 -7.00 -16.03 -22.86
C LYS A 13 -6.28 -16.68 -21.68
N THR A 14 -5.59 -15.89 -20.87
CA THR A 14 -5.02 -16.39 -19.61
C THR A 14 -6.09 -16.33 -18.53
N ALA A 15 -6.28 -17.47 -17.86
CA ALA A 15 -7.25 -17.67 -16.79
C ALA A 15 -7.06 -16.64 -15.67
N LEU A 16 -8.18 -16.18 -15.11
CA LEU A 16 -8.21 -15.34 -13.91
C LEU A 16 -7.58 -16.13 -12.76
N ASP A 17 -6.40 -15.68 -12.34
CA ASP A 17 -5.70 -16.21 -11.18
C ASP A 17 -6.46 -15.75 -9.91
N VAL A 18 -7.41 -16.58 -9.47
CA VAL A 18 -8.30 -16.31 -8.33
C VAL A 18 -7.73 -16.82 -7.01
N ASP A 19 -6.47 -17.26 -6.96
CA ASP A 19 -5.91 -17.87 -5.76
C ASP A 19 -4.55 -17.29 -5.37
N SER A 20 -4.58 -16.11 -4.77
CA SER A 20 -3.48 -15.66 -3.92
C SER A 20 -4.01 -15.03 -2.66
N MET A 21 -4.61 -15.87 -1.82
CA MET A 21 -4.69 -15.58 -0.39
C MET A 21 -3.31 -15.81 0.24
N VAL A 22 -2.43 -14.81 0.12
CA VAL A 22 -1.21 -14.78 0.93
C VAL A 22 -1.62 -14.36 2.34
N ALA A 23 -1.65 -15.34 3.25
CA ALA A 23 -1.82 -15.10 4.68
C ALA A 23 -0.55 -14.43 5.24
N VAL A 24 -0.47 -13.11 5.13
CA VAL A 24 0.54 -12.34 5.87
C VAL A 24 0.14 -12.37 7.34
N ALA A 25 0.96 -13.03 8.16
CA ALA A 25 0.84 -13.02 9.61
C ALA A 25 0.88 -11.58 10.12
N VAL A 26 -0.05 -11.22 11.00
CA VAL A 26 -0.20 -9.85 11.55
C VAL A 26 0.92 -9.52 12.55
N SER A 27 1.83 -10.45 12.83
CA SER A 27 2.85 -10.26 13.86
C SER A 27 4.15 -9.76 13.21
N GLU A 28 4.47 -8.48 13.38
CA GLU A 28 5.60 -8.06 14.25
C GLU A 28 6.24 -6.69 13.96
N LEU A 29 5.97 -5.98 12.85
CA LEU A 29 6.78 -4.79 12.54
C LEU A 29 6.01 -3.57 12.05
N VAL A 30 5.06 -3.13 12.87
CA VAL A 30 4.72 -1.70 12.97
C VAL A 30 5.24 -1.26 14.32
N GLU A 31 6.02 -0.17 14.36
CA GLU A 31 6.43 0.43 15.64
C GLU A 31 5.17 0.60 16.49
N VAL A 32 5.14 -0.06 17.64
CA VAL A 32 4.00 -0.07 18.56
C VAL A 32 3.86 1.35 19.09
N LEU A 33 3.12 2.18 18.35
CA LEU A 33 2.61 3.43 18.85
C LEU A 33 1.66 3.05 19.98
N ASP A 34 2.10 3.29 21.21
CA ASP A 34 1.25 3.16 22.38
C ASP A 34 0.10 4.17 22.23
N PRO A 35 -1.15 3.71 22.04
CA PRO A 35 -2.26 4.61 21.76
C PRO A 35 -2.56 5.55 22.94
N LEU A 36 -2.12 5.18 24.16
CA LEU A 36 -2.24 6.05 25.33
C LEU A 36 -1.31 7.25 25.27
N MET A 37 -0.18 7.15 24.55
CA MET A 37 0.74 8.28 24.34
C MET A 37 0.22 9.30 23.32
N MET A 38 -0.86 8.99 22.60
CA MET A 38 -1.50 9.91 21.65
C MET A 38 -2.63 10.74 22.28
N ILE A 39 -2.96 10.49 23.55
CA ILE A 39 -3.98 11.25 24.28
C ILE A 39 -3.33 12.53 24.82
N ASP A 40 -3.70 13.68 24.26
CA ASP A 40 -3.31 14.99 24.77
C ASP A 40 -3.98 15.23 26.14
N GLY A 41 -3.28 14.85 27.21
CA GLY A 41 -3.81 14.84 28.58
C GLY A 41 -4.08 16.22 29.20
N GLU A 42 -3.80 17.31 28.49
CA GLU A 42 -3.99 18.68 29.01
C GLU A 42 -5.45 19.18 28.92
N MET A 43 -6.31 18.53 28.12
CA MET A 43 -7.71 18.95 27.94
C MET A 43 -8.75 18.03 28.59
N LEU A 44 -8.33 17.01 29.35
CA LEU A 44 -9.23 16.03 29.98
C LEU A 44 -9.22 16.17 31.51
N SER A 45 -10.39 16.07 32.12
CA SER A 45 -10.50 15.88 33.57
C SER A 45 -9.96 14.50 33.98
N PRO A 46 -9.62 14.29 35.26
CA PRO A 46 -9.14 12.99 35.75
C PRO A 46 -10.12 11.84 35.50
N SER A 47 -11.43 12.10 35.58
CA SER A 47 -12.47 11.09 35.30
C SER A 47 -12.56 10.73 33.83
N GLU A 48 -12.52 11.73 32.94
CA GLU A 48 -12.58 11.50 31.49
C GLU A 48 -11.36 10.73 31.00
N ARG A 49 -10.19 11.01 31.57
CA ARG A 49 -8.96 10.28 31.25
C ARG A 49 -9.09 8.78 31.53
N VAL A 50 -9.63 8.41 32.68
CA VAL A 50 -9.87 7.00 33.03
C VAL A 50 -10.87 6.33 32.08
N GLU A 51 -11.89 7.07 31.64
CA GLU A 51 -12.86 6.54 30.67
C GLU A 51 -12.23 6.31 29.29
N VAL A 52 -11.42 7.24 28.80
CA VAL A 52 -10.71 7.11 27.52
C VAL A 52 -9.69 5.98 27.59
N GLU A 53 -8.91 5.87 28.68
CA GLU A 53 -7.95 4.78 28.87
C GLU A 53 -8.65 3.42 28.79
N ARG A 54 -9.78 3.25 29.50
CA ARG A 54 -10.59 2.01 29.41
C ARG A 54 -11.10 1.72 28.01
N LEU A 55 -11.52 2.75 27.27
CA LEU A 55 -12.01 2.59 25.90
C LEU A 55 -10.88 2.15 24.96
N VAL A 56 -9.71 2.78 25.07
CA VAL A 56 -8.53 2.47 24.26
C VAL A 56 -8.05 1.05 24.54
N GLU A 57 -8.01 0.63 25.80
CA GLU A 57 -7.70 -0.75 26.18
C GLU A 57 -8.71 -1.75 25.61
N ALA A 58 -10.02 -1.45 25.71
CA ALA A 58 -11.08 -2.32 25.19
C ALA A 58 -11.03 -2.48 23.66
N PHE A 59 -10.60 -1.44 22.94
CA PHE A 59 -10.53 -1.42 21.48
C PHE A 59 -9.09 -1.33 20.95
N LEU A 60 -8.12 -1.87 21.70
CA LEU A 60 -6.69 -1.77 21.36
C LEU A 60 -6.38 -2.26 19.94
N HIS A 61 -7.06 -3.30 19.48
CA HIS A 61 -6.91 -3.82 18.11
C HIS A 61 -7.25 -2.79 17.02
N VAL A 62 -8.18 -1.86 17.28
CA VAL A 62 -8.53 -0.75 16.39
C VAL A 62 -7.53 0.40 16.55
N CYS A 63 -7.12 0.68 17.78
CA CYS A 63 -6.25 1.81 18.13
C CYS A 63 -4.75 1.52 17.94
N SER A 64 -4.35 0.29 17.62
CA SER A 64 -2.96 -0.19 17.55
C SER A 64 -2.06 0.48 16.48
N GLY A 65 -2.58 1.42 15.68
CA GLY A 65 -1.85 2.10 14.60
C GLY A 65 -1.49 1.18 13.41
N GLY A 66 -1.81 -0.11 13.49
CA GLY A 66 -1.58 -1.10 12.45
C GLY A 66 -2.60 -1.05 11.32
N ILE A 67 -2.24 -1.61 10.17
CA ILE A 67 -3.14 -1.74 9.01
C ILE A 67 -3.93 -3.04 9.15
N GLY A 68 -5.25 -2.92 9.29
CA GLY A 68 -6.16 -4.06 9.36
C GLY A 68 -6.49 -4.67 7.99
N LYS A 69 -7.06 -5.88 7.99
CA LYS A 69 -7.59 -6.54 6.79
C LYS A 69 -9.12 -6.55 6.82
N ILE A 70 -9.74 -6.25 5.69
CA ILE A 70 -11.21 -6.34 5.54
C ILE A 70 -11.59 -7.77 5.11
N LYS A 71 -12.55 -8.37 5.81
CA LYS A 71 -13.12 -9.68 5.45
C LYS A 71 -14.22 -9.49 4.38
N ALA A 72 -13.82 -9.23 3.15
CA ALA A 72 -14.72 -9.06 2.01
C ALA A 72 -14.20 -9.82 0.78
N LYS A 73 -15.07 -10.05 -0.21
CA LYS A 73 -14.66 -10.58 -1.50
C LYS A 73 -13.70 -9.60 -2.19
N PRO A 74 -12.68 -10.07 -2.93
CA PRO A 74 -11.81 -9.21 -3.71
C PRO A 74 -12.62 -8.27 -4.60
N TYR A 75 -12.24 -6.99 -4.60
CA TYR A 75 -12.90 -6.00 -5.44
C TYR A 75 -12.41 -6.14 -6.88
N VAL A 76 -13.35 -6.31 -7.82
CA VAL A 76 -13.07 -6.36 -9.26
C VAL A 76 -13.32 -4.98 -9.84
N ILE A 77 -12.30 -4.38 -10.45
CA ILE A 77 -12.42 -3.09 -11.12
C ILE A 77 -12.99 -3.33 -12.53
N PRO A 78 -14.23 -2.89 -12.86
CA PRO A 78 -14.79 -3.08 -14.18
C PRO A 78 -14.08 -2.18 -15.21
N LEU A 79 -13.65 -2.77 -16.33
CA LEU A 79 -13.05 -2.05 -17.44
C LEU A 79 -14.12 -1.60 -18.44
N LYS A 80 -13.88 -0.47 -19.09
CA LYS A 80 -14.69 -0.04 -20.25
C LYS A 80 -14.46 -1.02 -21.42
N PRO A 81 -15.44 -1.26 -22.31
CA PRO A 81 -15.32 -2.23 -23.40
C PRO A 81 -14.09 -2.04 -24.31
N GLU A 82 -13.66 -0.79 -24.51
CA GLU A 82 -12.53 -0.43 -25.38
C GLU A 82 -11.21 -0.16 -24.62
N ALA A 83 -11.16 -0.45 -23.33
CA ALA A 83 -9.97 -0.22 -22.52
C ALA A 83 -8.82 -1.13 -22.98
N LYS A 84 -7.64 -0.54 -23.19
CA LYS A 84 -6.42 -1.25 -23.57
C LYS A 84 -5.33 -1.02 -22.53
N PRO A 85 -4.47 -2.03 -22.27
CA PRO A 85 -3.31 -1.88 -21.41
C PRO A 85 -2.45 -0.69 -21.82
N SER A 86 -1.94 0.03 -20.82
CA SER A 86 -1.05 1.17 -21.02
C SER A 86 0.01 1.16 -19.93
N ALA A 87 1.25 1.33 -20.37
CA ALA A 87 2.43 1.46 -19.52
C ALA A 87 3.30 2.59 -20.05
N CYS A 88 3.61 3.54 -19.17
CA CYS A 88 4.50 4.66 -19.47
C CYS A 88 5.86 4.43 -18.81
N ARG A 89 6.92 5.05 -19.38
CA ARG A 89 8.25 5.04 -18.77
C ARG A 89 8.19 5.66 -17.37
N PRO A 90 8.70 5.00 -16.32
CA PRO A 90 8.71 5.56 -14.96
C PRO A 90 9.47 6.88 -14.88
N TYR A 91 9.04 7.76 -13.97
CA TYR A 91 9.79 8.96 -13.66
C TYR A 91 11.10 8.63 -12.93
N PRO A 92 12.21 9.34 -13.22
CA PRO A 92 13.44 9.15 -12.49
C PRO A 92 13.27 9.62 -11.04
N ILE A 93 13.74 8.80 -10.09
CA ILE A 93 13.75 9.15 -8.67
C ILE A 93 15.02 9.97 -8.39
N PRO A 94 14.92 11.18 -7.79
CA PRO A 94 16.09 11.94 -7.37
C PRO A 94 16.95 11.17 -6.37
N GLN A 95 18.28 11.26 -6.51
CA GLN A 95 19.24 10.52 -5.67
C GLN A 95 19.01 10.74 -4.17
N VAL A 96 18.66 11.96 -3.77
CA VAL A 96 18.36 12.32 -2.37
C VAL A 96 17.22 11.50 -1.75
N HIS A 97 16.28 11.00 -2.57
CA HIS A 97 15.12 10.23 -2.10
C HIS A 97 15.21 8.74 -2.43
N LEU A 98 16.24 8.29 -3.15
CA LEU A 98 16.33 6.93 -3.65
C LEU A 98 16.28 5.89 -2.52
N GLU A 99 17.13 6.06 -1.50
CA GLU A 99 17.20 5.11 -0.37
C GLU A 99 15.95 5.14 0.50
N ALA A 100 15.36 6.32 0.72
CA ALA A 100 14.09 6.43 1.43
C ALA A 100 12.95 5.74 0.67
N THR A 101 12.93 5.88 -0.65
CA THR A 101 11.93 5.25 -1.53
C THR A 101 12.06 3.73 -1.52
N LYS A 102 13.28 3.19 -1.63
CA LYS A 102 13.53 1.74 -1.53
C LYS A 102 13.06 1.19 -0.18
N ARG A 103 13.39 1.89 0.92
CA ARG A 103 12.97 1.49 2.26
C ARG A 103 11.46 1.45 2.41
N GLU A 104 10.76 2.44 1.87
CA GLU A 104 9.30 2.49 1.92
C GLU A 104 8.66 1.38 1.07
N ILE A 105 9.14 1.15 -0.15
CA ILE A 105 8.67 0.02 -0.99
C ILE A 105 8.88 -1.30 -0.24
N TYR A 106 10.06 -1.53 0.33
CA TYR A 106 10.35 -2.74 1.08
C TYR A 106 9.43 -2.90 2.31
N ARG A 107 9.16 -1.82 3.04
CA ARG A 107 8.22 -1.81 4.17
C ARG A 107 6.81 -2.20 3.71
N LEU A 108 6.32 -1.63 2.61
CA LEU A 108 5.00 -1.94 2.06
C LEU A 108 4.88 -3.39 1.56
N VAL A 109 5.94 -3.93 0.96
CA VAL A 109 6.02 -5.35 0.55
C VAL A 109 5.98 -6.24 1.79
N LYS A 110 6.76 -5.91 2.83
CA LYS A 110 6.77 -6.66 4.08
C LYS A 110 5.42 -6.66 4.80
N LEU A 111 4.67 -5.55 4.71
CA LEU A 111 3.31 -5.45 5.23
C LEU A 111 2.27 -6.19 4.39
N GLY A 112 2.64 -6.68 3.20
CA GLY A 112 1.71 -7.35 2.28
C GLY A 112 0.78 -6.40 1.53
N ILE A 113 1.09 -5.11 1.49
CA ILE A 113 0.31 -4.10 0.76
C ILE A 113 0.68 -4.10 -0.72
N LEU A 114 1.98 -4.27 -1.01
CA LEU A 114 2.51 -4.39 -2.36
C LEU A 114 3.12 -5.78 -2.56
N PHE A 115 3.14 -6.24 -3.81
CA PHE A 115 3.86 -7.42 -4.24
C PHE A 115 4.54 -7.15 -5.59
N PRO A 116 5.68 -7.77 -5.88
CA PRO A 116 6.34 -7.62 -7.18
C PRO A 116 5.49 -8.28 -8.27
N ASN A 117 5.25 -7.55 -9.36
CA ASN A 117 4.56 -8.07 -10.55
C ASN A 117 5.30 -7.58 -11.80
N ASN A 118 6.00 -8.49 -12.48
CA ASN A 118 6.78 -8.18 -13.68
C ASN A 118 6.04 -8.48 -14.99
N ASP A 119 4.87 -9.12 -14.91
CA ASP A 119 4.13 -9.62 -16.07
C ASP A 119 2.93 -8.72 -16.43
N SER A 120 2.70 -7.65 -15.67
CA SER A 120 1.61 -6.69 -15.92
C SER A 120 1.88 -5.82 -17.14
N GLU A 121 0.96 -5.85 -18.10
CA GLU A 121 0.93 -4.90 -19.21
C GLU A 121 0.42 -3.50 -18.79
N TRP A 122 -0.18 -3.40 -17.60
CA TRP A 122 -0.67 -2.14 -17.03
C TRP A 122 0.37 -1.57 -16.06
N ALA A 123 0.72 -0.30 -16.23
CA ALA A 123 1.53 0.43 -15.27
C ALA A 123 1.15 1.91 -15.24
N SER A 124 0.74 2.39 -14.06
CA SER A 124 0.62 3.82 -13.80
C SER A 124 1.99 4.38 -13.40
N LEU A 125 2.19 5.66 -13.71
CA LEU A 125 3.32 6.41 -13.17
C LEU A 125 3.09 6.62 -11.66
N ALA A 126 4.17 6.54 -10.89
CA ALA A 126 4.19 6.82 -9.47
C ALA A 126 5.21 7.93 -9.17
N PHE A 127 4.95 8.71 -8.13
CA PHE A 127 5.85 9.79 -7.70
C PHE A 127 6.14 9.74 -6.20
N VAL A 128 7.31 10.24 -5.83
CA VAL A 128 7.82 10.24 -4.46
C VAL A 128 7.60 11.62 -3.85
N ILE A 129 6.84 11.67 -2.77
CA ILE A 129 6.55 12.90 -2.04
C ILE A 129 7.32 12.89 -0.71
N PRO A 130 8.33 13.75 -0.51
CA PRO A 130 9.05 13.83 0.75
C PRO A 130 8.17 14.39 1.87
N LYS A 131 8.38 13.88 3.08
CA LYS A 131 7.77 14.35 4.33
C LYS A 131 8.78 15.14 5.16
N LYS A 132 8.28 15.91 6.14
CA LYS A 132 9.09 16.72 7.06
C LYS A 132 10.08 15.87 7.89
N ASP A 133 9.71 14.64 8.21
CA ASP A 133 10.52 13.65 8.95
C ASP A 133 11.59 12.96 8.06
N ARG A 134 11.78 13.42 6.81
CA ARG A 134 12.67 12.83 5.79
C ARG A 134 12.26 11.45 5.29
N SER A 135 11.12 10.92 5.73
CA SER A 135 10.50 9.78 5.06
C SER A 135 9.84 10.21 3.75
N VAL A 136 9.36 9.24 2.97
CA VAL A 136 8.70 9.51 1.69
C VAL A 136 7.35 8.79 1.62
N ARG A 137 6.44 9.36 0.83
CA ARG A 137 5.17 8.72 0.44
C ARG A 137 5.19 8.42 -1.05
N LEU A 138 4.63 7.27 -1.41
CA LEU A 138 4.34 6.92 -2.80
C LEU A 138 2.92 7.41 -3.13
N SER A 139 2.76 8.00 -4.32
CA SER A 139 1.47 8.39 -4.90
C SER A 139 1.34 7.88 -6.32
#